data_AF-A0A2E8LYA2-F1
#
_entry.id   AF-A0A2E8LYA2-F1
#
_cell.length_a   1.000
_cell.length_b   1.000
_cell.length_c   1.000
_cell.angle_alpha   90.00
_cell.angle_beta   90.00
_cell.angle_gamma   90.00
#
_symmetry.space_group_name_H-M   'P 1'
#
loop_
_entity.id
_entity.type
_entity.pdbx_description
1 polymer ?
#
loop_
_entity_poly.entity_id
_entity_poly.type
_entity_poly.pdbx_seq_one_letter_code
_entity_poly.pdbx_strand_id
1 'polypeptide(L)'
;MLYATLFTWAHLHNISDPALLKTTVQQYVEHFPCEECREHFATLVEHHPIQLEHVRTPEDVQIWSWLTHNLVNQRLGKPWYSAGEEYNFPDCL
;
A
#
# COMPACT_ATOMS: atom_id res chain seq x y z
N MET A 1 -11.73 -13.75 -14.24
CA MET A 1 -10.86 -12.57 -14.05
C MET A 1 -10.92 -12.12 -12.58
N LEU A 2 -10.41 -12.93 -11.63
CA LEU A 2 -10.54 -12.65 -10.19
C LEU A 2 -9.39 -11.79 -9.60
N TYR A 3 -8.30 -11.57 -10.35
CA TYR A 3 -7.09 -10.92 -9.84
C TYR A 3 -7.05 -9.40 -10.00
N ALA A 4 -7.89 -8.81 -10.87
CA ALA A 4 -7.80 -7.39 -11.20
C ALA A 4 -8.13 -6.46 -10.01
N THR A 5 -8.91 -6.93 -9.05
CA THR A 5 -9.33 -6.14 -7.87
C THR A 5 -8.42 -6.33 -6.65
N LEU A 6 -7.49 -7.29 -6.69
CA LEU A 6 -6.62 -7.60 -5.54
C LEU A 6 -5.42 -6.66 -5.45
N PHE A 7 -4.94 -6.13 -6.57
CA PHE A 7 -3.72 -5.33 -6.68
C PHE A 7 -4.02 -3.84 -6.92
N THR A 8 -4.90 -3.25 -6.11
CA THR A 8 -5.29 -1.84 -6.19
C THR A 8 -5.10 -1.12 -4.86
N TRP A 9 -4.85 0.19 -4.91
CA TRP A 9 -4.80 1.02 -3.70
C TRP A 9 -6.12 0.98 -2.91
N ALA A 10 -7.26 0.94 -3.61
CA ALA A 10 -8.57 0.77 -2.99
C ALA A 10 -8.65 -0.52 -2.14
N HIS A 11 -8.07 -1.62 -2.60
CA HIS A 11 -8.03 -2.84 -1.79
C HIS A 11 -7.17 -2.64 -0.53
N LEU A 12 -5.96 -2.10 -0.68
CA LEU A 12 -5.02 -1.93 0.42
C LEU A 12 -5.52 -0.94 1.49
N HIS A 13 -6.13 0.17 1.07
CA HIS A 13 -6.70 1.19 1.98
C HIS A 13 -7.95 0.70 2.72
N ASN A 14 -8.69 -0.27 2.17
CA ASN A 14 -9.87 -0.84 2.82
C ASN A 14 -9.54 -1.93 3.85
N ILE A 15 -8.28 -2.29 4.02
CA ILE A 15 -7.85 -3.23 5.06
C ILE A 15 -7.77 -2.48 6.39
N SER A 16 -8.36 -3.05 7.43
CA SER A 16 -8.26 -2.56 8.82
C SER A 16 -7.60 -3.58 9.76
N ASP A 17 -7.46 -4.83 9.32
CA ASP A 17 -6.84 -5.90 10.11
C ASP A 17 -5.32 -5.98 9.84
N PRO A 18 -4.45 -5.86 10.86
CA PRO A 18 -3.01 -5.92 10.69
C PRO A 18 -2.48 -7.24 10.13
N ALA A 19 -3.13 -8.37 10.43
CA ALA A 19 -2.70 -9.67 9.90
C ALA A 19 -3.01 -9.78 8.41
N LEU A 20 -4.22 -9.37 8.00
CA LEU A 20 -4.63 -9.28 6.61
C LEU A 20 -3.72 -8.33 5.82
N LEU A 21 -3.35 -7.17 6.37
CA LEU A 21 -2.41 -6.26 5.69
C LEU A 21 -1.10 -6.97 5.36
N LYS A 22 -0.50 -7.70 6.33
CA LYS A 22 0.79 -8.37 6.13
C LYS A 22 0.71 -9.43 5.05
N THR A 23 -0.34 -10.24 5.06
CA THR A 23 -0.56 -11.24 4.01
C THR A 23 -0.80 -10.58 2.65
N THR A 24 -1.61 -9.51 2.59
CA THR A 24 -1.86 -8.78 1.34
C THR A 24 -0.58 -8.15 0.80
N VAL A 25 0.26 -7.53 1.64
CA VAL A 25 1.53 -6.95 1.21
C VAL A 25 2.45 -8.02 0.65
N GLN A 26 2.52 -9.21 1.26
CA GLN A 26 3.26 -10.35 0.69
C GLN A 26 2.70 -10.73 -0.69
N GLN A 27 1.37 -10.76 -0.87
CA GLN A 27 0.78 -11.02 -2.18
C GLN A 27 1.19 -9.97 -3.22
N TYR A 28 1.30 -8.69 -2.85
CA TYR A 28 1.76 -7.64 -3.76
C TYR A 28 3.23 -7.85 -4.14
N VAL A 29 4.09 -8.13 -3.15
CA VAL A 29 5.51 -8.39 -3.39
C VAL A 29 5.74 -9.60 -4.32
N GLU A 30 4.90 -10.64 -4.22
CA GLU A 30 5.09 -11.88 -4.99
C GLU A 30 4.35 -11.88 -6.33
N HIS A 31 3.16 -11.28 -6.40
CA HIS A 31 2.20 -11.53 -7.49
C HIS A 31 1.69 -10.28 -8.20
N PHE A 32 2.16 -9.08 -7.84
CA PHE A 32 1.71 -7.86 -8.53
C PHE A 32 1.99 -7.98 -10.05
N PRO A 33 1.00 -7.76 -10.94
CA PRO A 33 1.11 -8.12 -12.37
C PRO A 33 2.21 -7.36 -13.13
N CYS A 34 2.45 -6.11 -12.76
CA CYS A 34 3.52 -5.28 -13.30
C CYS A 34 4.85 -5.62 -12.61
N GLU A 35 5.82 -6.15 -13.35
CA GLU A 35 7.13 -6.56 -12.84
C GLU A 35 7.91 -5.40 -12.21
N GLU A 36 8.07 -4.28 -12.91
CA GLU A 36 8.75 -3.09 -12.38
C GLU A 36 8.08 -2.59 -11.09
N CYS A 37 6.75 -2.58 -11.06
CA CYS A 37 5.97 -2.15 -9.90
C CYS A 37 6.18 -3.10 -8.71
N ARG A 38 6.22 -4.41 -8.99
CA ARG A 38 6.45 -5.47 -8.00
C ARG A 38 7.83 -5.36 -7.36
N GLU A 39 8.87 -5.24 -8.18
CA GLU A 39 10.25 -5.07 -7.73
C GLU A 39 10.41 -3.80 -6.89
N HIS A 40 9.88 -2.68 -7.39
CA HIS A 40 9.88 -1.43 -6.63
C HIS A 40 9.16 -1.57 -5.29
N PHE A 41 7.97 -2.18 -5.28
CA PHE A 41 7.19 -2.34 -4.05
C PHE A 41 7.90 -3.24 -3.04
N ALA A 42 8.58 -4.30 -3.48
CA ALA A 42 9.40 -5.15 -2.63
C ALA A 42 10.52 -4.36 -1.93
N THR A 43 11.28 -3.55 -2.69
CA THR A 43 12.32 -2.67 -2.13
C THR A 43 11.73 -1.62 -1.18
N LEU A 44 10.57 -1.05 -1.53
CA LEU A 44 9.87 -0.09 -0.68
C LEU A 44 9.46 -0.70 0.66
N VAL A 45 8.93 -1.93 0.66
CA VAL A 45 8.52 -2.64 1.88
C VAL A 45 9.73 -2.95 2.76
N GLU A 46 10.84 -3.39 2.18
CA GLU A 46 12.09 -3.67 2.91
C GLU A 46 12.64 -2.42 3.61
N HIS A 47 12.60 -1.26 2.93
CA HIS A 47 13.11 0.01 3.45
C HIS A 47 12.02 0.93 4.02
N HIS A 48 10.83 0.40 4.28
CA HIS A 48 9.70 1.24 4.68
C HIS A 48 9.99 1.93 6.02
N PRO A 49 9.70 3.24 6.17
CA PRO A 49 9.93 3.95 7.43
C PRO A 49 9.20 3.33 8.63
N ILE A 50 8.06 2.70 8.37
CA ILE A 50 7.27 1.93 9.35
C ILE A 50 7.31 0.46 8.95
N GLN A 51 8.18 -0.32 9.57
CA GLN A 51 8.28 -1.74 9.25
C GLN A 51 6.99 -2.50 9.61
N LEU A 52 6.59 -3.47 8.79
CA LEU A 52 5.30 -4.18 8.90
C LEU A 52 5.14 -4.90 10.25
N GLU A 53 6.22 -5.36 10.87
CA GLU A 53 6.16 -5.96 12.20
C GLU A 53 5.67 -4.98 13.27
N HIS A 54 5.81 -3.67 13.07
CA HIS A 54 5.32 -2.66 14.02
C HIS A 54 3.84 -2.28 13.83
N VAL A 55 3.20 -2.72 12.75
CA VAL A 55 1.77 -2.51 12.52
C VAL A 55 0.95 -3.46 13.39
N ARG A 56 0.20 -2.91 14.36
CA ARG A 56 -0.52 -3.66 15.40
C ARG A 56 -2.00 -3.30 15.53
N THR A 57 -2.40 -2.12 15.09
CA THR A 57 -3.75 -1.58 15.24
C THR A 57 -4.35 -1.20 13.89
N PRO A 58 -5.69 -1.05 13.79
CA PRO A 58 -6.32 -0.54 12.57
C PRO A 58 -5.81 0.84 12.14
N GLU A 59 -5.50 1.71 13.10
CA GLU A 59 -4.93 3.04 12.81
C GLU A 59 -3.52 2.92 12.22
N ASP A 60 -2.68 2.00 12.73
CA ASP A 60 -1.37 1.73 12.13
C ASP A 60 -1.50 1.25 10.68
N VAL A 61 -2.53 0.45 10.36
CA VAL A 61 -2.79 -0.04 9.00
C VAL A 61 -3.12 1.10 8.06
N GLN A 62 -3.98 2.03 8.50
CA GLN A 62 -4.33 3.23 7.73
C GLN A 62 -3.09 4.10 7.48
N ILE A 63 -2.32 4.39 8.54
CA ILE A 63 -1.09 5.18 8.44
C ILE A 63 -0.08 4.50 7.52
N TRP A 64 0.10 3.18 7.63
CA TRP A 64 1.07 2.44 6.83
C TRP A 64 0.70 2.47 5.35
N SER A 65 -0.57 2.18 5.02
CA SER A 65 -1.04 2.17 3.63
C SER A 65 -1.02 3.57 3.00
N TRP A 66 -1.42 4.60 3.74
CA TRP A 66 -1.31 6.02 3.34
C TRP A 66 0.14 6.42 3.03
N LEU A 67 1.08 6.11 3.93
CA LEU A 67 2.48 6.47 3.74
C LEU A 67 3.07 5.73 2.54
N THR A 68 2.76 4.44 2.41
CA THR A 68 3.22 3.61 1.29
C THR A 68 2.74 4.18 -0.06
N HIS A 69 1.46 4.59 -0.16
CA HIS A 69 0.93 5.22 -1.37
C HIS A 69 1.65 6.54 -1.67
N ASN A 70 1.85 7.38 -0.67
CA ASN A 70 2.55 8.65 -0.85
C ASN A 70 4.02 8.48 -1.28
N LEU A 71 4.72 7.47 -0.77
CA LEU A 71 6.08 7.15 -1.22
C LEU A 71 6.11 6.72 -2.69
N VAL A 72 5.10 5.94 -3.13
CA VAL A 72 4.92 5.61 -4.55
C VAL A 72 4.58 6.85 -5.38
N ASN A 73 3.72 7.73 -4.89
CA ASN A 73 3.40 9.00 -5.57
C ASN A 73 4.63 9.87 -5.74
N GLN A 74 5.45 10.00 -4.69
CA GLN A 74 6.69 10.74 -4.74
C GLN A 74 7.63 10.20 -5.82
N ARG A 75 7.79 8.87 -5.92
CA ARG A 75 8.57 8.24 -7.00
C ARG A 75 8.02 8.58 -8.39
N LEU A 76 6.70 8.59 -8.55
CA LEU A 76 6.03 8.83 -9.83
C LEU A 76 5.84 10.33 -10.15
N GLY A 77 6.30 11.24 -9.29
CA GLY A 77 6.08 12.69 -9.45
C GLY A 77 4.62 13.13 -9.29
N LYS A 78 3.80 12.34 -8.58
CA LYS A 78 2.41 12.64 -8.23
C LYS A 78 2.34 13.47 -6.93
N PRO A 79 1.23 14.17 -6.66
CA PRO A 79 1.05 14.93 -5.42
C PRO A 79 1.15 14.07 -4.16
N TRP A 80 1.66 14.68 -3.09
CA TRP A 80 1.57 14.15 -1.72
C TRP A 80 0.24 14.57 -1.10
N TYR A 81 -0.43 13.65 -0.41
CA TYR A 81 -1.70 13.89 0.29
C TYR A 81 -1.52 13.78 1.80
N SER A 82 -2.16 14.67 2.55
CA SER A 82 -2.06 14.71 4.01
C SER A 82 -2.77 13.50 4.63
N ALA A 83 -2.39 13.14 5.86
CA ALA A 83 -3.11 12.12 6.62
C ALA A 83 -4.58 12.54 6.81
N GLY A 84 -5.51 11.61 6.63
CA GLY A 84 -6.95 11.87 6.64
C GLY A 84 -7.56 12.30 5.29
N GLU A 85 -6.72 12.49 4.25
CA GLU A 85 -7.17 12.75 2.87
C GLU A 85 -7.16 11.48 2.00
N GLU A 86 -7.24 10.30 2.62
CA GLU A 86 -7.17 8.98 1.99
C GLU A 86 -8.27 8.69 0.96
N TYR A 87 -9.37 9.43 1.02
CA TYR A 87 -10.47 9.38 0.03
C TYR A 87 -10.24 10.32 -1.16
N ASN A 88 -9.21 11.18 -1.11
CA ASN A 88 -8.90 12.15 -2.17
C ASN A 88 -7.93 11.60 -3.21
N PHE A 89 -7.34 10.41 -2.99
CA PHE A 89 -6.51 9.75 -4.00
C PHE A 89 -7.38 9.38 -5.21
N PRO A 90 -7.15 9.96 -6.41
CA PRO A 90 -7.98 9.69 -7.58
C PRO A 90 -7.95 8.22 -8.02
N ASP A 91 -6.81 7.56 -7.74
CA ASP A 91 -6.54 6.17 -8.11
C ASP A 91 -7.14 5.15 -7.12
N CYS A 92 -7.87 5.63 -6.10
CA CYS A 92 -8.58 4.80 -5.11
C CYS A 92 -10.11 4.72 -5.34
N LEU A 93 -10.63 5.33 -6.42
CA LEU A 93 -12.05 5.39 -6.78
C LEU A 93 -12.49 4.24 -7.71
#